data_AF-A0A8B8DVY3-F1
#
_entry.id   AF-A0A8B8DVY3-F1
#
_cell.length_a   1.000
_cell.length_b   1.000
_cell.length_c   1.000
_cell.angle_alpha   90.00
_cell.angle_beta   90.00
_cell.angle_gamma   90.00
#
_symmetry.space_group_name_H-M   'P 1'
#
loop_
_entity.id
_entity.type
_entity.pdbx_description
1 polymer ?
#
loop_
_entity_poly.entity_id
_entity_poly.type
_entity_poly.pdbx_seq_one_letter_code
_entity_poly.pdbx_strand_id
1 'polypeptide(L)'
;MCKNNNLALHSPTTMSSVFDDPVFAYQRHGNGSLAVNGEVRSDDTECAVTNGELYPFLTVDLLDHFLVGRVVITNRLTNEWRLHDVNVTVGGDGSTSTVSVGS
;
A
#
# COMPACT_ATOMS: atom_id res chain seq x y z
N MET A 1 24.07 0.50 -11.55
CA MET A 1 23.91 1.72 -10.74
C MET A 1 22.54 1.65 -10.08
N CYS A 2 22.43 1.62 -8.75
CA CYS A 2 21.12 1.62 -8.08
C CYS A 2 20.55 3.05 -8.10
N LYS A 3 19.36 3.24 -8.69
CA LYS A 3 18.66 4.53 -8.64
C LYS A 3 17.99 4.69 -7.27
N ASN A 4 18.24 5.81 -6.59
CA ASN A 4 17.55 6.18 -5.35
C ASN A 4 16.18 6.80 -5.63
N ASN A 5 15.37 6.15 -6.48
CA ASN A 5 14.03 6.61 -6.79
C ASN A 5 13.01 5.80 -6.00
N ASN A 6 11.90 6.44 -5.62
CA ASN A 6 10.73 5.70 -5.13
C ASN A 6 10.11 4.94 -6.30
N LEU A 7 10.40 3.64 -6.37
CA LEU A 7 9.90 2.76 -7.43
C LEU A 7 8.39 2.55 -7.35
N ALA A 8 7.78 2.75 -6.18
CA ALA A 8 6.36 2.56 -5.99
C ALA A 8 5.54 3.77 -6.45
N LEU A 9 6.14 4.93 -6.71
CA LEU A 9 5.39 6.16 -7.02
C LEU A 9 4.51 5.98 -8.27
N HIS A 10 3.19 6.08 -8.08
CA HIS A 10 2.15 5.84 -9.09
C HIS A 10 2.12 4.44 -9.71
N SER A 11 2.78 3.48 -9.08
CA SER A 11 2.68 2.07 -9.47
C SER A 11 1.24 1.55 -9.32
N PRO A 12 0.83 0.58 -10.15
CA PRO A 12 -0.42 -0.12 -9.94
C PRO A 12 -0.47 -0.82 -8.58
N THR A 13 -1.66 -0.82 -7.98
CA THR A 13 -1.90 -1.46 -6.68
C THR A 13 -3.09 -2.40 -6.74
N THR A 14 -3.02 -3.49 -5.99
CA THR A 14 -4.14 -4.43 -5.77
C THR A 14 -4.34 -4.62 -4.27
N MET A 15 -5.58 -4.61 -3.82
CA MET A 15 -5.94 -4.81 -2.41
C MET A 15 -6.90 -5.98 -2.25
N SER A 16 -6.91 -6.61 -1.08
CA SER A 16 -7.89 -7.65 -0.72
C SER A 16 -9.32 -7.12 -0.84
N SER A 17 -9.55 -5.90 -0.38
CA SER A 17 -10.79 -5.18 -0.51
C SER A 17 -10.53 -3.67 -0.43
N VAL A 18 -11.49 -2.88 -0.89
CA VAL A 18 -11.47 -1.42 -0.69
C VAL A 18 -12.56 -1.10 0.32
N PHE A 19 -12.20 -0.33 1.35
CA PHE A 19 -13.19 0.24 2.26
C PHE A 19 -14.01 1.30 1.51
N ASP A 20 -15.29 0.99 1.31
CA ASP A 20 -16.27 1.84 0.66
C ASP A 20 -17.51 1.91 1.55
N ASP A 21 -17.60 2.99 2.34
CA ASP A 21 -18.74 3.27 3.20
C ASP A 21 -19.52 4.45 2.61
N PRO A 22 -20.81 4.27 2.24
CA PRO A 22 -21.62 5.31 1.62
C PRO A 22 -21.82 6.54 2.53
N VAL A 23 -21.66 6.40 3.86
CA VAL A 23 -21.71 7.51 4.83
C VAL A 23 -20.44 8.37 4.76
N PHE A 24 -19.31 7.78 4.40
CA PHE A 24 -18.01 8.45 4.33
C PHE A 24 -17.53 8.71 2.89
N ALA A 25 -18.44 8.72 1.92
CA ALA A 25 -18.14 8.86 0.49
C ALA A 25 -17.39 10.16 0.09
N TYR A 26 -17.28 11.14 0.99
CA TYR A 26 -16.47 12.37 0.79
C TYR A 26 -14.98 12.16 1.08
N GLN A 27 -14.62 11.13 1.84
CA GLN A 27 -13.23 10.72 2.04
C GLN A 27 -12.81 10.00 0.77
N ARG A 28 -11.62 10.32 0.22
CA ARG A 28 -11.07 9.56 -0.90
C ARG A 28 -11.08 8.09 -0.47
N HIS A 29 -11.93 7.29 -1.10
CA HIS A 29 -12.15 5.88 -0.77
C HIS A 29 -10.80 5.19 -0.59
N GLY A 30 -10.70 4.22 0.31
CA GLY A 30 -9.45 3.59 0.79
C GLY A 30 -8.63 2.83 -0.27
N ASN A 31 -8.45 3.43 -1.44
CA ASN A 31 -7.87 2.92 -2.64
C ASN A 31 -6.35 2.79 -2.46
N GLY A 32 -5.80 1.69 -2.95
CA GLY A 32 -4.37 1.39 -2.89
C GLY A 32 -3.51 2.46 -3.52
N SER A 33 -4.04 3.22 -4.49
CA SER A 33 -3.31 4.33 -5.12
C SER A 33 -2.88 5.42 -4.14
N LEU A 34 -3.59 5.59 -3.02
CA LEU A 34 -3.24 6.55 -1.97
C LEU A 34 -1.93 6.16 -1.26
N ALA A 35 -1.61 4.86 -1.16
CA ALA A 35 -0.34 4.41 -0.57
C ALA A 35 0.88 4.72 -1.45
N VAL A 36 0.66 5.09 -2.71
CA VAL A 36 1.71 5.26 -3.72
C VAL A 36 1.61 6.58 -4.48
N ASN A 37 0.78 7.53 -4.04
CA ASN A 37 0.56 8.81 -4.73
C ASN A 37 1.66 9.86 -4.45
N GLY A 38 2.56 9.61 -3.49
CA GLY A 38 3.63 10.52 -3.08
C GLY A 38 3.27 11.48 -1.94
N GLU A 39 2.01 11.51 -1.50
CA GLU A 39 1.52 12.32 -0.38
C GLU A 39 1.68 11.53 0.93
N VAL A 40 2.69 11.87 1.72
CA VAL A 40 2.94 11.23 3.02
C VAL A 40 2.16 11.96 4.11
N ARG A 41 0.85 11.68 4.20
CA ARG A 41 -0.02 12.15 5.29
C ARG A 41 -0.56 10.97 6.08
N SER A 42 -0.60 11.10 7.39
CA SER A 42 -1.07 10.03 8.29
C SER A 42 -2.52 10.22 8.75
N ASP A 43 -3.25 11.14 8.11
CA ASP A 43 -4.67 11.35 8.34
C ASP A 43 -5.53 10.43 7.46
N ASP A 44 -6.84 10.47 7.68
CA ASP A 44 -7.80 9.52 7.08
C ASP A 44 -8.02 9.73 5.57
N THR A 45 -7.47 10.79 4.98
CA THR A 45 -7.77 11.19 3.60
C THR A 45 -6.73 10.73 2.58
N GLU A 46 -5.54 10.32 3.02
CA GLU A 46 -4.43 9.84 2.17
C GLU A 46 -3.97 8.42 2.48
N CYS A 47 -4.80 7.60 3.14
CA CYS A 47 -4.45 6.23 3.47
C CYS A 47 -5.22 5.24 2.59
N ALA A 48 -4.54 4.18 2.13
CA ALA A 48 -5.23 2.99 1.64
C ALA A 48 -5.89 2.27 2.83
N VAL A 49 -7.12 1.78 2.66
CA VAL A 49 -7.91 1.16 3.73
C VAL A 49 -8.69 -0.03 3.16
N THR A 50 -8.43 -1.22 3.70
CA THR A 50 -9.25 -2.41 3.47
C THR A 50 -10.43 -2.43 4.42
N ASN A 51 -11.39 -3.33 4.19
CA ASN A 51 -12.40 -3.63 5.20
C ASN A 51 -11.76 -4.31 6.43
N GLY A 52 -12.60 -4.75 7.37
CA GLY A 52 -12.20 -5.47 8.59
C GLY A 52 -12.05 -6.97 8.39
N GLU A 53 -11.76 -7.45 7.18
CA GLU A 53 -11.60 -8.88 6.90
C GLU A 53 -10.34 -9.50 7.54
N LEU A 54 -10.31 -10.82 7.62
CA LEU A 54 -9.12 -11.57 8.03
C LEU A 54 -8.11 -11.61 6.88
N TYR A 55 -6.82 -11.44 7.22
CA TYR A 55 -5.70 -11.47 6.28
C TYR A 55 -5.76 -10.41 5.16
N PRO A 56 -5.98 -9.12 5.48
CA PRO A 56 -5.99 -8.07 4.47
C PRO A 56 -4.60 -7.90 3.84
N PHE A 57 -4.58 -7.53 2.56
CA PHE A 57 -3.33 -7.26 1.85
C PHE A 57 -3.43 -6.04 0.92
N LEU A 58 -2.29 -5.41 0.69
CA LEU A 58 -2.02 -4.44 -0.36
C LEU A 58 -0.74 -4.86 -1.09
N THR A 59 -0.82 -5.00 -2.41
CA THR A 59 0.31 -5.31 -3.29
C THR A 59 0.53 -4.16 -4.26
N VAL A 60 1.80 -3.78 -4.42
CA VAL A 60 2.28 -2.80 -5.41
C VAL A 60 3.04 -3.54 -6.50
N ASP A 61 2.65 -3.35 -7.76
CA ASP A 61 3.37 -3.85 -8.93
C ASP A 61 4.37 -2.80 -9.41
N LEU A 62 5.66 -3.12 -9.37
CA LEU A 62 6.71 -2.20 -9.77
C LEU A 62 6.88 -2.13 -11.30
N LEU A 63 6.09 -2.87 -12.09
CA LEU A 63 6.04 -2.89 -13.56
C LEU A 63 7.28 -3.46 -14.26
N ASP A 64 8.38 -3.65 -13.55
CA ASP A 64 9.63 -4.22 -14.06
C ASP A 64 10.38 -4.91 -12.90
N HIS A 65 11.49 -5.57 -13.20
CA HIS A 65 12.36 -6.21 -12.23
C HIS A 65 13.30 -5.21 -11.56
N PHE A 66 13.19 -5.13 -10.23
CA PHE A 66 14.04 -4.26 -9.42
C PHE A 66 14.69 -4.99 -8.26
N LEU A 67 15.96 -4.65 -8.02
CA LEU A 67 16.59 -4.93 -6.75
C LEU A 67 16.08 -3.90 -5.72
N VAL A 68 15.08 -4.27 -4.94
CA VAL A 68 14.48 -3.40 -3.92
C VAL A 68 15.40 -3.37 -2.69
N GLY A 69 16.01 -2.21 -2.42
CA GLY A 69 16.92 -2.03 -1.28
C GLY A 69 16.25 -1.55 0.00
N ARG A 70 15.07 -0.93 -0.09
CA ARG A 70 14.33 -0.38 1.05
C ARG A 70 12.84 -0.33 0.75
N VAL A 71 12.03 -0.73 1.72
CA VAL A 71 10.59 -0.48 1.77
C VAL A 71 10.32 0.45 2.96
N VAL A 72 9.52 1.49 2.76
CA VAL A 72 9.12 2.43 3.81
C VAL A 72 7.60 2.43 3.89
N ILE A 73 7.06 2.22 5.08
CA ILE A 73 5.62 2.17 5.33
C ILE A 73 5.26 3.31 6.28
N THR A 74 4.25 4.10 5.93
CA THR A 74 3.68 5.14 6.80
C THR A 74 2.32 4.67 7.28
N ASN A 75 2.14 4.65 8.60
CA ASN A 75 0.88 4.20 9.23
C ASN A 75 -0.11 5.38 9.42
N ARG A 76 -1.39 5.06 9.47
CA ARG A 76 -2.49 5.99 9.81
C ARG A 76 -2.50 6.28 11.31
N LEU A 77 -2.85 7.50 11.72
CA LEU A 77 -2.86 7.92 13.14
C LEU A 77 -4.13 7.59 13.92
N THR A 78 -5.28 7.43 13.27
CA THR A 78 -6.58 7.31 13.97
C THR A 78 -6.98 5.87 14.28
N ASN A 79 -6.18 4.88 13.87
CA ASN A 79 -6.33 3.44 14.14
C ASN A 79 -4.97 2.74 13.99
N GLU A 80 -3.91 3.37 14.49
CA GLU A 80 -2.52 2.98 14.28
C GLU A 80 -2.23 1.54 14.75
N TRP A 81 -2.96 1.08 15.76
CA TRP A 81 -2.86 -0.27 16.29
C TRP A 81 -3.29 -1.36 15.31
N ARG A 82 -4.03 -1.05 14.24
CA ARG A 82 -4.45 -2.05 13.24
C ARG A 82 -3.27 -2.59 12.43
N LEU A 83 -2.25 -1.78 12.20
CA LEU A 83 -1.06 -2.18 11.44
C LEU A 83 -0.02 -2.80 12.39
N HIS A 84 -0.37 -3.95 12.98
CA HIS A 84 0.50 -4.77 13.82
C HIS A 84 0.67 -6.16 13.18
N ASP A 85 1.70 -6.90 13.59
CA ASP A 85 2.00 -8.26 13.09
C ASP A 85 2.03 -8.37 11.55
N VAL A 86 2.53 -7.30 10.91
CA VAL A 86 2.56 -7.18 9.45
C VAL A 86 3.73 -7.96 8.85
N ASN A 87 3.42 -8.71 7.80
CA ASN A 87 4.40 -9.30 6.90
C ASN A 87 4.59 -8.38 5.68
N VAL A 88 5.86 -8.07 5.40
CA VAL A 88 6.28 -7.40 4.18
C VAL A 88 7.01 -8.41 3.32
N THR A 89 6.48 -8.67 2.13
CA THR A 89 7.12 -9.55 1.15
C THR A 89 7.54 -8.74 -0.06
N VAL A 90 8.78 -8.97 -0.48
CA VAL A 90 9.31 -8.45 -1.75
C VAL A 90 9.59 -9.66 -2.61
N GLY A 91 8.96 -9.70 -3.78
CA GLY A 91 9.04 -10.84 -4.67
C GLY A 91 8.89 -10.45 -6.12
N GLY A 92 8.53 -11.43 -6.94
CA GLY A 92 8.23 -11.26 -8.34
C GLY A 92 7.82 -12.58 -8.96
N ASP A 93 7.10 -12.52 -10.08
CA ASP A 93 6.63 -13.69 -10.83
C ASP A 93 7.57 -14.09 -11.98
N GLY A 94 8.72 -13.42 -12.08
CA GLY A 94 9.67 -13.58 -13.19
C GLY A 94 9.42 -12.62 -14.36
N SER A 95 8.40 -11.77 -14.28
CA SER A 95 8.15 -10.65 -15.22
C SER A 95 8.19 -9.27 -14.54
N THR A 96 7.72 -9.14 -13.31
CA THR A 96 7.83 -7.90 -12.53
C THR A 96 8.22 -8.16 -11.08
N SER A 97 8.73 -7.12 -10.41
CA SER A 97 8.90 -7.11 -8.96
C SER A 97 7.65 -6.57 -8.27
N THR A 98 7.28 -7.18 -7.15
CA THR A 98 6.14 -6.75 -6.34
C THR A 98 6.55 -6.51 -4.90
N VAL A 99 5.85 -5.60 -4.24
CA VAL A 99 5.93 -5.38 -2.79
C VAL A 99 4.54 -5.57 -2.22
N SER A 100 4.37 -6.54 -1.32
CA SER A 100 3.11 -6.81 -0.65
C SER A 100 3.23 -6.56 0.85
N VAL A 101 2.19 -5.98 1.42
CA VAL A 101 2.03 -5.70 2.85
C VAL A 101 0.71 -6.32 3.29
N GLY A 102 0.73 -7.16 4.32
CA GLY A 102 -0.47 -7.79 4.88
C GLY A 102 -0.24 -8.34 6.28
N SER A 103 -1.32 -8.55 7.03
CA SER A 103 -1.32 -9.04 8.42
C SER A 103 -2.19 -10.28 8.55
#